data_AF-A0A2Z6TEF5-F1
#
_entry.id   AF-A0A2Z6TEF5-F1
#
_cell.length_a   1.000
_cell.length_b   1.000
_cell.length_c   1.000
_cell.angle_alpha   90.00
_cell.angle_beta   90.00
_cell.angle_gamma   90.00
#
_symmetry.space_group_name_H-M   'P 1'
#
loop_
_entity.id
_entity.type
_entity.pdbx_description
1 polymer ?
#
loop_
_entity_poly.entity_id
_entity_poly.type
_entity_poly.pdbx_seq_one_letter_code
_entity_poly.pdbx_strand_id
1 'polypeptide(L)'
;MIGELQSKPLTNTILIGLGTNGPFSQSQFDQIMHIIGTKREVYFINTNVDQDWQEEVNDMLSSGSKRYNNVHVIDWNNYSAGHENWFWDGIHPNIQGRQIMVDFVGRNIIADEKY
;
A
#
# COMPACT_ATOMS: atom_id res chain seq x y z
N MET A 1 -0.12 11.45 9.90
CA MET A 1 -0.88 10.76 8.83
C MET A 1 -2.22 11.44 8.50
N ILE A 2 -3.33 11.22 9.23
CA ILE A 2 -4.65 11.80 8.87
C ILE A 2 -4.62 13.34 8.83
N GLY A 3 -3.99 13.99 9.82
CA GLY A 3 -3.85 15.45 9.84
C GLY A 3 -2.92 16.03 8.76
N GLU A 4 -1.99 15.22 8.22
CA GLU A 4 -1.09 15.66 7.14
C GLU A 4 -1.77 15.64 5.78
N LEU A 5 -2.71 14.70 5.56
CA LEU A 5 -3.54 14.66 4.34
C LEU A 5 -4.44 15.91 4.21
N GLN A 6 -4.79 16.55 5.33
CA GLN A 6 -5.68 17.73 5.34
C GLN A 6 -4.95 19.05 5.07
N SER A 7 -3.62 19.10 5.19
CA SER A 7 -2.84 20.35 5.23
C SER A 7 -2.01 20.65 3.97
N LYS A 8 -1.96 19.73 3.00
CA LYS A 8 -1.18 19.91 1.76
C LYS A 8 -2.03 19.67 0.51
N PRO A 9 -1.80 20.41 -0.59
CA PRO A 9 -2.40 20.07 -1.88
C PRO A 9 -1.88 18.70 -2.32
N LEU A 10 -2.77 17.70 -2.29
CA LEU A 10 -2.49 16.33 -2.68
C LEU A 10 -2.53 16.22 -4.21
N THR A 11 -1.52 15.55 -4.78
CA THR A 11 -1.45 15.15 -6.19
C THR A 11 -2.62 14.25 -6.59
N ASN A 12 -2.83 14.03 -7.89
CA ASN A 12 -3.89 13.15 -8.37
C ASN A 12 -3.66 11.67 -7.99
N THR A 13 -2.41 11.29 -7.76
CA THR A 13 -2.01 9.93 -7.36
C THR A 13 -1.49 9.96 -5.92
N ILE A 14 -1.98 9.06 -5.07
CA ILE A 14 -1.58 8.89 -3.67
C ILE A 14 -1.11 7.46 -3.46
N LEU A 15 0.10 7.28 -2.92
CA LEU A 15 0.65 5.99 -2.51
C LEU A 15 0.62 5.87 -0.99
N ILE A 16 0.11 4.75 -0.47
CA ILE A 16 -0.04 4.49 0.96
C ILE A 16 0.59 3.13 1.29
N GLY A 17 1.59 3.13 2.18
CA GLY A 17 2.16 1.92 2.79
C GLY A 17 1.85 1.90 4.28
N LEU A 18 0.83 1.14 4.69
CA LEU A 18 0.40 0.99 6.08
C LEU A 18 0.11 -0.47 6.41
N GLY A 19 0.18 -0.82 7.68
CA GLY A 19 -0.11 -2.17 8.18
C GLY A 19 1.12 -2.97 8.61
N THR A 20 2.34 -2.58 8.19
CA THR A 20 3.58 -3.26 8.57
C THR A 20 3.82 -3.18 10.08
N ASN A 21 3.53 -2.04 10.70
CA ASN A 21 3.79 -1.78 12.13
C ASN A 21 2.57 -2.04 13.02
N GLY A 22 1.55 -2.72 12.51
CA GLY A 22 0.31 -3.01 13.22
C GLY A 22 -0.92 -2.83 12.34
N PRO A 23 -2.03 -3.47 12.69
CA PRO A 23 -3.25 -3.42 11.90
C PRO A 23 -3.88 -2.02 11.92
N PHE A 24 -4.73 -1.78 10.94
CA PHE A 24 -5.69 -0.69 10.96
C PHE A 24 -7.06 -1.22 10.58
N SER A 25 -8.09 -0.62 11.16
CA SER A 25 -9.47 -1.08 11.01
C SER A 25 -10.09 -0.66 9.69
N GLN A 26 -11.13 -1.38 9.29
CA GLN A 26 -11.97 -1.03 8.14
C GLN A 26 -12.51 0.41 8.22
N SER A 27 -12.86 0.88 9.43
CA SER A 27 -13.32 2.26 9.64
C SER A 27 -12.22 3.28 9.36
N GLN A 28 -10.97 3.00 9.73
CA GLN A 28 -9.84 3.87 9.41
C GLN A 28 -9.55 3.89 7.91
N PHE A 29 -9.65 2.74 7.22
CA PHE A 29 -9.57 2.68 5.76
C PHE A 29 -10.64 3.59 5.11
N ASP A 30 -11.91 3.44 5.54
CA ASP A 30 -13.02 4.21 4.96
C ASP A 30 -12.88 5.71 5.26
N GLN A 31 -12.35 6.09 6.43
CA GLN A 31 -12.02 7.48 6.77
C GLN A 31 -10.91 8.05 5.88
N ILE A 32 -9.84 7.29 5.62
CA ILE A 32 -8.77 7.69 4.70
C ILE A 32 -9.36 7.96 3.31
N MET A 33 -10.16 7.03 2.79
CA MET A 33 -10.79 7.17 1.48
C MET A 33 -11.75 8.36 1.42
N HIS A 34 -12.53 8.60 2.47
CA HIS A 34 -13.41 9.78 2.56
C HIS A 34 -12.62 11.10 2.49
N ILE A 35 -11.50 11.19 3.22
CA ILE A 35 -10.67 12.41 3.24
C ILE A 35 -10.01 12.65 1.89
N ILE A 36 -9.51 11.59 1.24
CA ILE A 36 -8.87 11.69 -0.08
C ILE A 36 -9.88 12.09 -1.17
N GLY A 37 -11.10 11.57 -1.07
CA GLY A 37 -12.17 11.77 -2.04
C GLY A 37 -11.96 10.96 -3.33
N THR A 38 -12.93 11.05 -4.23
CA THR A 38 -13.01 10.19 -5.42
C THR A 38 -12.26 10.71 -6.65
N LYS A 39 -11.65 11.90 -6.57
CA LYS A 39 -10.96 12.54 -7.71
C LYS A 39 -9.50 12.09 -7.88
N ARG A 40 -9.02 11.23 -7.00
CA ARG A 40 -7.62 10.83 -6.90
C ARG A 40 -7.52 9.32 -6.94
N GLU A 41 -6.50 8.81 -7.59
CA GLU A 41 -6.14 7.40 -7.56
C GLU A 41 -5.34 7.11 -6.30
N VAL A 42 -5.71 6.04 -5.58
CA VAL A 42 -5.09 5.64 -4.32
C VAL A 42 -4.51 4.24 -4.47
N TYR A 43 -3.19 4.16 -4.37
CA TYR A 43 -2.44 2.92 -4.43
C TYR A 43 -2.03 2.52 -3.01
N PHE A 44 -2.52 1.37 -2.55
CA PHE A 44 -2.04 0.75 -1.32
C PHE A 44 -0.99 -0.31 -1.64
N ILE A 45 0.09 -0.32 -0.87
CA ILE A 45 1.05 -1.44 -0.87
C ILE A 45 0.59 -2.41 0.21
N ASN A 46 0.29 -3.66 -0.15
CA ASN A 46 -0.03 -4.69 0.84
C ASN A 46 1.22 -5.10 1.64
N THR A 47 1.03 -5.70 2.81
CA THR A 47 2.11 -5.89 3.78
C THR A 47 2.76 -7.27 3.66
N ASN A 48 4.08 -7.31 3.80
CA ASN A 48 4.86 -8.52 3.99
C ASN A 48 5.46 -8.50 5.40
N VAL A 49 4.81 -9.18 6.34
CA VAL A 49 5.20 -9.29 7.75
C VAL A 49 4.87 -10.70 8.26
N ASP A 50 5.75 -11.27 9.06
CA ASP A 50 5.48 -12.52 9.77
C ASP A 50 4.72 -12.23 11.07
N GLN A 51 3.49 -11.70 10.95
CA GLN A 51 2.63 -11.32 12.08
C GLN A 51 1.19 -11.77 11.82
N ASP A 52 0.45 -12.05 12.89
CA ASP A 52 -0.92 -12.59 12.83
C ASP A 52 -1.91 -11.66 12.11
N TRP A 53 -1.67 -10.35 12.11
CA TRP A 53 -2.51 -9.37 11.42
C TRP A 53 -2.21 -9.20 9.91
N GLN A 54 -1.21 -9.89 9.34
CA GLN A 54 -0.86 -9.71 7.92
C GLN A 54 -2.07 -9.99 7.01
N GLU A 55 -2.71 -11.15 7.22
CA GLU A 55 -3.83 -11.61 6.40
C GLU A 55 -5.02 -10.64 6.52
N GLU A 56 -5.37 -10.22 7.74
CA GLU A 56 -6.44 -9.25 7.98
C GLU A 56 -6.21 -7.93 7.23
N VAL A 57 -4.99 -7.38 7.30
CA VAL A 57 -4.65 -6.15 6.59
C VAL A 57 -4.75 -6.33 5.07
N ASN A 58 -4.17 -7.41 4.53
CA ASN A 58 -4.14 -7.64 3.09
C ASN A 58 -5.54 -7.92 2.52
N ASP A 59 -6.39 -8.63 3.25
CA ASP A 59 -7.79 -8.88 2.89
C ASP A 59 -8.64 -7.62 2.94
N MET A 60 -8.43 -6.76 3.94
CA MET A 60 -9.09 -5.46 3.99
C MET A 60 -8.71 -4.60 2.79
N LEU A 61 -7.43 -4.56 2.41
CA LEU A 61 -6.97 -3.82 1.23
C LEU A 61 -7.60 -4.37 -0.06
N SER A 62 -7.60 -5.70 -0.23
CA SER A 62 -8.22 -6.40 -1.36
C SER A 62 -9.74 -6.18 -1.44
N SER A 63 -10.41 -6.13 -0.29
CA SER A 63 -11.84 -5.81 -0.21
C SER A 63 -12.09 -4.32 -0.47
N GLY A 64 -11.19 -3.44 -0.05
CA GLY A 64 -11.20 -2.01 -0.31
C GLY A 64 -11.17 -1.69 -1.81
N SER A 65 -10.26 -2.30 -2.57
CA SER A 65 -10.16 -2.10 -4.02
C SER A 65 -11.40 -2.55 -4.79
N LYS A 66 -12.14 -3.52 -4.28
CA LYS A 66 -13.43 -3.94 -4.86
C LYS A 66 -14.57 -2.97 -4.55
N ARG A 67 -14.47 -2.20 -3.47
CA ARG A 67 -15.51 -1.24 -3.02
C ARG A 67 -15.29 0.17 -3.56
N TYR A 68 -14.05 0.57 -3.80
CA TYR A 68 -13.68 1.90 -4.27
C TYR A 68 -12.98 1.79 -5.63
N ASN A 69 -13.62 2.32 -6.68
CA ASN A 69 -13.10 2.23 -8.05
C ASN A 69 -11.75 2.94 -8.25
N ASN A 70 -11.40 3.88 -7.37
CA ASN A 70 -10.15 4.63 -7.40
C ASN A 70 -9.10 4.06 -6.42
N VAL A 71 -9.26 2.81 -5.99
CA VAL A 71 -8.32 2.10 -5.12
C VAL A 71 -7.67 0.95 -5.86
N HIS A 72 -6.34 0.94 -5.82
CA HIS A 72 -5.49 -0.07 -6.41
C HIS A 72 -4.62 -0.70 -5.31
N VAL A 73 -4.32 -2.00 -5.44
CA VAL A 73 -3.45 -2.71 -4.49
C VAL A 73 -2.22 -3.22 -5.21
N ILE A 74 -1.05 -2.73 -4.80
CA ILE A 74 0.25 -3.18 -5.26
C ILE A 74 0.65 -4.38 -4.39
N ASP A 75 0.78 -5.54 -5.03
CA ASP A 75 0.98 -6.83 -4.36
C ASP A 75 2.45 -7.11 -4.01
N TRP A 76 2.98 -6.33 -3.07
CA TRP A 76 4.32 -6.51 -2.52
C TRP A 76 4.47 -7.82 -1.73
N ASN A 77 3.42 -8.26 -1.04
CA ASN A 77 3.41 -9.51 -0.26
C ASN A 77 3.80 -10.70 -1.14
N ASN A 78 3.06 -10.96 -2.22
CA ASN A 78 3.38 -12.06 -3.11
C ASN A 78 4.66 -11.81 -3.92
N TYR A 79 4.92 -10.57 -4.32
CA TYR A 79 6.12 -10.25 -5.12
C TYR A 79 7.42 -10.44 -4.35
N SER A 80 7.41 -10.21 -3.03
CA SER A 80 8.59 -10.37 -2.17
C SER A 80 8.71 -11.75 -1.53
N ALA A 81 7.68 -12.60 -1.65
CA ALA A 81 7.68 -13.96 -1.13
C ALA A 81 8.86 -14.77 -1.71
N GLY A 82 9.59 -15.48 -0.83
CA GLY A 82 10.76 -16.27 -1.21
C GLY A 82 12.03 -15.46 -1.47
N HIS A 83 12.01 -14.14 -1.30
CA HIS A 83 13.17 -13.26 -1.46
C HIS A 83 13.76 -12.79 -0.13
N GLU A 84 14.09 -13.74 0.76
CA GLU A 84 14.65 -13.45 2.10
C GLU A 84 15.89 -12.54 2.04
N ASN A 85 16.71 -12.69 0.99
CA ASN A 85 17.90 -11.88 0.76
C ASN A 85 17.63 -10.40 0.43
N TRP A 86 16.37 -10.00 0.25
CA TRP A 86 15.98 -8.60 0.08
C TRP A 86 15.77 -7.88 1.41
N PHE A 87 15.77 -8.60 2.54
CA PHE A 87 15.43 -8.08 3.85
C PHE A 87 16.60 -8.21 4.83
N TRP A 88 16.64 -7.36 5.85
CA TRP A 88 17.56 -7.52 6.98
C TRP A 88 17.05 -8.53 8.02
N ASP A 89 15.74 -8.55 8.21
CA ASP A 89 15.05 -9.28 9.30
C ASP A 89 13.70 -9.88 8.85
N GLY A 90 13.52 -10.06 7.53
CA GLY A 90 12.27 -10.55 6.93
C GLY A 90 11.17 -9.48 6.74
N ILE A 91 11.32 -8.29 7.33
CA ILE A 91 10.33 -7.21 7.23
C ILE A 91 10.92 -5.97 6.55
N HIS A 92 12.11 -5.54 6.98
CA HIS A 92 12.74 -4.31 6.52
C HIS A 92 13.60 -4.55 5.28
N PRO A 93 13.26 -3.97 4.11
CA PRO A 93 14.08 -4.15 2.92
C PRO A 93 15.48 -3.58 3.11
N ASN A 94 16.49 -4.33 2.70
CA ASN A 94 17.88 -3.88 2.67
C ASN A 94 18.13 -2.94 1.48
N ILE A 95 19.39 -2.57 1.22
CA ILE A 95 19.72 -1.62 0.13
C ILE A 95 19.21 -2.12 -1.23
N GLN A 96 19.40 -3.41 -1.53
CA GLN A 96 18.91 -4.03 -2.76
C GLN A 96 17.38 -4.12 -2.75
N GLY A 97 16.79 -4.62 -1.66
CA GLY A 97 15.34 -4.76 -1.52
C GLY A 97 14.59 -3.44 -1.68
N ARG A 98 15.13 -2.32 -1.17
CA ARG A 98 14.55 -0.99 -1.35
C ARG A 98 14.50 -0.56 -2.81
N GLN A 99 15.58 -0.79 -3.57
CA GLN A 99 15.59 -0.46 -5.00
C GLN A 99 14.54 -1.29 -5.74
N ILE A 100 14.48 -2.59 -5.44
CA ILE A 100 13.52 -3.51 -6.04
C ILE A 100 12.08 -3.10 -5.71
N MET A 101 11.80 -2.72 -4.46
CA MET A 101 10.49 -2.25 -4.02
C MET A 101 10.08 -0.98 -4.75
N VAL A 102 10.98 0.01 -4.84
CA VAL A 102 10.70 1.27 -5.55
C VAL A 102 10.42 1.01 -7.03
N ASP A 103 11.23 0.17 -7.68
CA ASP A 103 11.05 -0.16 -9.09
C ASP A 103 9.74 -0.92 -9.33
N PHE A 104 9.40 -1.86 -8.45
CA PHE A 104 8.15 -2.63 -8.53
C PHE A 104 6.93 -1.72 -8.34
N VAL A 105 6.91 -0.89 -7.30
CA VAL A 105 5.82 0.06 -7.04
C VAL A 105 5.68 1.05 -8.20
N GLY A 106 6.77 1.64 -8.66
CA GLY A 106 6.76 2.61 -9.76
C GLY A 106 6.23 2.00 -11.06
N ARG A 107 6.62 0.75 -11.39
CA ARG A 107 6.10 0.06 -12.57
C ARG A 107 4.59 -0.19 -12.50
N ASN A 108 4.05 -0.58 -11.35
CA ASN A 108 2.61 -0.83 -11.20
C ASN A 108 1.82 0.47 -11.39
N ILE A 109 2.26 1.57 -10.75
CA ILE A 109 1.59 2.88 -10.92
C ILE A 109 1.63 3.34 -12.38
N ILE A 110 2.80 3.25 -13.06
CA ILE A 110 2.94 3.68 -14.46
C ILE A 110 2.16 2.79 -15.42
N ALA A 111 2.04 1.49 -15.13
CA ALA A 111 1.27 0.57 -15.96
C ALA A 111 -0.23 0.85 -15.90
N ASP A 112 -0.74 1.18 -14.71
CA ASP A 112 -2.16 1.49 -14.48
C ASP A 112 -2.55 2.87 -15.04
N GLU A 113 -1.63 3.84 -15.06
CA GLU A 113 -1.86 5.18 -15.66
C GLU A 113 -1.83 5.18 -17.21
N LYS A 114 -1.42 4.08 -17.84
CA LYS A 114 -1.43 3.97 -19.31
C LYS A 114 -2.77 3.39 -19.77
N TYR A 115 -3.53 4.26 -20.46
CA TYR A 115 -4.82 4.09 -21.16
C TYR A 115 -6.06 4.46 -20.36
#